data_AF-A0A5J4PC39-F1
#
_entry.id   AF-A0A5J4PC39-F1
#
_cell.length_a   1.000
_cell.length_b   1.000
_cell.length_c   1.000
_cell.angle_alpha   90.00
_cell.angle_beta   90.00
_cell.angle_gamma   90.00
#
_symmetry.space_group_name_H-M   'P 1'
#
loop_
_entity.id
_entity.type
_entity.pdbx_description
1 polymer ?
#
loop_
_entity_poly.entity_id
_entity_poly.type
_entity_poly.pdbx_seq_one_letter_code
_entity_poly.pdbx_strand_id
1 'polypeptide(L)'
;MSQISELLWGTGVAHTVMLLAFVIASGITFGRIKIGGVSLGMTMVLFVGIAMSHFGFRMEHSVLHFVREFGLILFVYAVGLQVGPGFFSSFKKEGVQLNLLATGIVVLG
;
A
#
# COMPACT_ATOMS: atom_id res chain seq x y z
N MET A 1 -26.02 -16.53 22.73
CA MET A 1 -24.76 -15.83 23.06
C MET A 1 -23.50 -16.57 22.55
N SER A 2 -23.64 -17.55 21.65
CA SER A 2 -22.54 -18.35 21.08
C SER A 2 -22.03 -17.86 19.71
N GLN A 3 -22.84 -17.10 18.96
CA GLN A 3 -22.48 -16.60 17.63
C GLN A 3 -21.48 -15.43 17.67
N ILE A 4 -21.51 -14.60 18.72
CA ILE A 4 -20.59 -13.47 18.91
C ILE A 4 -19.20 -13.98 19.32
N SER A 5 -19.14 -15.06 20.10
CA SER A 5 -17.87 -15.70 20.46
C SER A 5 -17.24 -16.43 19.27
N GLU A 6 -18.01 -17.07 18.39
CA GLU A 6 -17.45 -17.62 17.13
C GLU A 6 -17.02 -16.54 16.13
N LEU A 7 -17.72 -15.40 16.08
CA LEU A 7 -17.30 -14.24 15.27
C LEU A 7 -16.00 -13.61 15.78
N LEU A 8 -15.76 -13.62 17.10
CA LEU A 8 -14.57 -13.03 17.71
C LEU A 8 -13.39 -14.01 17.85
N TRP A 9 -13.63 -15.32 17.97
CA TRP A 9 -12.59 -16.35 18.23
C TRP A 9 -12.49 -17.44 17.16
N GLY A 10 -13.30 -17.41 16.09
CA GLY A 10 -13.20 -18.34 14.98
C GLY A 10 -12.07 -17.97 14.02
N THR A 11 -11.37 -18.98 13.49
CA THR A 11 -10.40 -18.85 12.38
C THR A 11 -11.11 -18.63 11.03
N GLY A 12 -12.18 -17.84 11.03
CA GLY A 12 -13.05 -17.61 9.88
C GLY A 12 -12.70 -16.33 9.12
N VAL A 13 -13.24 -16.24 7.89
CA VAL A 13 -13.11 -15.06 7.02
C VAL A 13 -13.59 -13.78 7.73
N ALA A 14 -14.67 -13.86 8.51
CA ALA A 14 -15.23 -12.70 9.22
C ALA A 14 -14.27 -12.09 10.26
N HIS A 15 -13.58 -12.92 11.04
CA HIS A 15 -12.58 -12.47 12.02
C HIS A 15 -11.42 -11.76 11.31
N THR A 16 -10.94 -12.34 10.20
CA THR A 16 -9.85 -11.77 9.40
C THR A 16 -10.23 -10.41 8.83
N VAL A 17 -11.41 -10.30 8.21
CA VAL A 17 -11.90 -9.04 7.64
C VAL A 17 -12.09 -7.98 8.73
N MET A 18 -12.62 -8.36 9.91
CA MET A 18 -12.78 -7.46 11.04
C MET A 18 -11.44 -6.93 11.56
N LEU A 19 -10.43 -7.82 11.72
CA LEU A 19 -9.09 -7.42 12.10
C LEU A 19 -8.46 -6.47 11.07
N LEU A 20 -8.61 -6.79 9.78
CA LEU A 20 -8.06 -5.98 8.69
C LEU A 20 -8.69 -4.59 8.67
N ALA A 21 -10.01 -4.50 8.84
CA ALA A 21 -10.73 -3.24 8.98
C ALA A 21 -10.29 -2.46 10.22
N PHE A 22 -10.09 -3.12 11.35
CA PHE A 22 -9.64 -2.49 12.58
C PHE A 22 -8.21 -1.93 12.44
N VAL A 23 -7.29 -2.69 11.86
CA VAL A 23 -5.91 -2.25 11.59
C VAL A 23 -5.89 -1.03 10.66
N ILE A 24 -6.69 -1.05 9.59
CA ILE A 24 -6.79 0.09 8.67
C ILE A 24 -7.39 1.31 9.37
N ALA A 25 -8.51 1.15 10.09
CA ALA A 25 -9.20 2.25 10.76
C ALA A 25 -8.35 2.91 11.86
N SER A 26 -7.73 2.10 12.72
CA SER A 26 -6.83 2.58 13.77
C SER A 26 -5.56 3.18 13.17
N GLY A 27 -4.94 2.54 12.18
CA GLY A 27 -3.76 3.04 11.49
C GLY A 27 -3.97 4.39 10.80
N ILE A 28 -5.11 4.60 10.14
CA ILE A 28 -5.46 5.89 9.53
C ILE A 28 -5.69 6.95 10.61
N THR A 29 -6.37 6.60 11.70
CA THR A 29 -6.62 7.52 12.83
C THR A 29 -5.31 7.98 13.45
N PHE A 30 -4.39 7.06 13.75
CA PHE A 30 -3.07 7.37 14.26
C PHE A 30 -2.18 8.09 13.23
N GLY A 31 -2.31 7.77 11.95
CA GLY A 31 -1.56 8.39 10.86
C GLY A 31 -1.82 9.89 10.66
N ARG A 32 -3.00 10.38 11.11
CA ARG A 32 -3.34 11.81 11.08
C ARG A 32 -2.75 12.59 12.25
N ILE A 33 -2.27 11.92 13.29
CA ILE A 33 -1.64 12.58 14.43
C ILE A 33 -0.30 13.16 13.97
N LYS A 34 -0.16 14.47 14.12
CA LYS A 34 1.07 15.19 13.82
C LYS A 34 1.86 15.36 15.10
N ILE A 35 3.11 14.88 15.13
CA ILE A 35 4.04 15.12 16.23
C ILE A 35 5.17 15.99 15.67
N GLY A 36 5.35 17.18 16.24
CA GLY A 36 6.42 18.10 15.81
C GLY A 36 6.32 18.59 14.36
N GLY A 37 5.12 18.64 13.78
CA GLY A 37 4.90 19.09 12.40
C GLY A 37 5.04 18.00 11.32
N VAL A 38 5.52 16.81 11.69
CA VAL A 38 5.63 15.65 10.78
C VAL A 38 4.42 14.73 10.99
N SER A 39 3.72 14.38 9.91
CA SER A 39 2.69 13.33 9.92
C SER A 39 3.26 12.05 9.35
N LEU A 40 3.14 10.93 10.07
CA LEU A 40 3.52 9.62 9.54
C LEU A 40 2.55 9.12 8.46
N GLY A 41 1.33 9.66 8.40
CA GLY A 41 0.39 9.40 7.31
C GLY A 41 0.01 7.92 7.19
N MET A 42 -0.03 7.40 5.95
CA MET A 42 -0.42 6.00 5.69
C MET A 42 0.58 4.98 6.25
N THR A 43 1.81 5.38 6.63
CA THR A 43 2.79 4.45 7.20
C THR A 43 2.38 3.92 8.58
N MET A 44 1.56 4.65 9.35
CA MET A 44 1.04 4.15 10.64
C MET A 44 0.16 2.92 10.50
N VAL A 45 -0.49 2.72 9.34
CA VAL A 45 -1.27 1.49 9.07
C VAL A 45 -0.36 0.26 9.07
N LEU A 46 0.85 0.38 8.52
CA LEU A 46 1.85 -0.70 8.55
C LEU A 46 2.29 -1.00 9.98
N PHE A 47 2.64 0.02 10.76
CA PHE A 47 3.09 -0.17 12.15
C PHE A 47 2.03 -0.81 13.03
N VAL A 48 0.77 -0.38 12.91
CA VAL A 48 -0.34 -1.00 13.64
C VAL A 48 -0.53 -2.46 13.18
N GLY A 49 -0.42 -2.74 11.89
CA GLY A 49 -0.50 -4.11 11.37
C GLY A 49 0.60 -5.02 11.91
N ILE A 50 1.86 -4.54 11.97
CA ILE A 50 2.99 -5.28 12.55
C ILE A 50 2.77 -5.51 14.05
N ALA A 51 2.35 -4.49 14.80
CA ALA A 51 2.06 -4.63 16.22
C ALA A 51 0.96 -5.68 16.46
N MET A 52 -0.15 -5.59 15.74
CA MET A 52 -1.26 -6.53 15.84
C MET A 52 -0.82 -7.95 15.45
N SER A 53 -0.04 -8.11 14.38
CA SER A 53 0.51 -9.42 14.00
C SER A 53 1.45 -10.00 15.06
N HIS A 54 2.20 -9.16 15.77
CA HIS A 54 3.10 -9.60 16.85
C HIS A 54 2.34 -10.09 18.08
N PHE A 55 1.18 -9.50 18.40
CA PHE A 55 0.30 -9.94 19.51
C PHE A 55 -0.43 -11.27 19.24
N GLY A 56 -0.15 -11.96 18.14
CA GLY A 56 -0.66 -13.29 17.87
C GLY A 56 -2.02 -13.32 17.16
N PHE A 57 -2.49 -12.18 16.65
CA PHE A 57 -3.69 -12.13 15.80
C PHE A 57 -3.41 -12.82 14.45
N ARG A 58 -3.88 -14.06 14.33
CA ARG A 58 -3.71 -14.88 13.13
C ARG A 58 -4.89 -14.69 12.18
N MET A 59 -4.59 -14.17 11.00
CA MET A 59 -5.54 -14.05 9.91
C MET A 59 -5.55 -15.33 9.07
N GLU A 60 -6.70 -15.62 8.47
CA GLU A 60 -6.89 -16.72 7.54
C GLU A 60 -6.07 -16.46 6.26
N HIS A 61 -5.33 -17.48 5.80
CA HIS A 61 -4.30 -17.32 4.77
C HIS A 61 -4.89 -16.99 3.39
N SER A 62 -6.04 -17.56 3.04
CA SER A 62 -6.70 -17.32 1.75
C SER A 62 -7.18 -15.88 1.60
N VAL A 63 -7.74 -15.28 2.66
CA VAL A 63 -8.17 -13.89 2.67
C VAL A 63 -6.97 -12.96 2.60
N LEU A 64 -5.90 -13.24 3.35
CA LEU A 64 -4.66 -12.46 3.28
C LEU A 64 -4.05 -12.50 1.87
N HIS A 65 -4.00 -13.67 1.26
CA HIS A 65 -3.50 -13.86 -0.09
C HIS A 65 -4.35 -13.07 -1.09
N PHE A 66 -5.68 -13.19 -1.01
CA PHE A 66 -6.62 -12.45 -1.86
C PHE A 66 -6.44 -10.93 -1.72
N VAL A 67 -6.47 -10.40 -0.51
CA VAL A 67 -6.36 -8.94 -0.26
C VAL A 67 -5.01 -8.40 -0.73
N ARG A 68 -3.93 -9.16 -0.58
CA ARG A 68 -2.59 -8.78 -1.05
C ARG A 68 -2.53 -8.68 -2.57
N GLU A 69 -2.94 -9.74 -3.27
CA GLU A 69 -2.93 -9.77 -4.74
C GLU A 69 -3.87 -8.71 -5.31
N PHE A 70 -5.08 -8.62 -4.79
CA PHE A 70 -6.07 -7.64 -5.21
C PHE A 70 -5.57 -6.20 -4.97
N GLY A 71 -5.02 -5.92 -3.79
CA GLY A 71 -4.45 -4.61 -3.46
C GLY A 71 -3.25 -4.25 -4.33
N LEU A 72 -2.38 -5.22 -4.63
CA LEU A 72 -1.23 -5.02 -5.51
C LEU A 72 -1.66 -4.71 -6.95
N ILE A 73 -2.64 -5.43 -7.50
CA ILE A 73 -3.19 -5.16 -8.83
C ILE A 73 -3.78 -3.74 -8.89
N LEU A 74 -4.59 -3.36 -7.90
CA LEU A 74 -5.15 -2.01 -7.82
C LEU A 74 -4.06 -0.93 -7.70
N PHE A 75 -3.02 -1.18 -6.89
CA PHE A 75 -1.90 -0.27 -6.73
C PHE A 75 -1.12 -0.09 -8.04
N VAL A 76 -0.72 -1.18 -8.69
CA VAL A 76 0.01 -1.14 -9.98
C VAL A 76 -0.84 -0.47 -11.06
N TYR A 77 -2.14 -0.76 -11.12
CA TYR A 77 -3.06 -0.12 -12.06
C TYR A 77 -3.16 1.38 -11.83
N ALA A 78 -3.38 1.82 -10.58
CA ALA A 78 -3.49 3.23 -10.23
C ALA A 78 -2.18 4.00 -10.52
N VAL A 79 -1.03 3.44 -10.13
CA VAL A 79 0.28 4.01 -10.47
C VAL A 79 0.45 4.07 -11.98
N GLY A 80 0.15 2.99 -12.70
CA GLY A 80 0.25 2.92 -14.17
C GLY A 80 -0.60 3.98 -14.88
N LEU A 81 -1.82 4.25 -14.41
CA LEU A 81 -2.65 5.32 -14.95
C LEU A 81 -2.15 6.72 -14.58
N GLN A 82 -1.65 6.92 -13.36
CA GLN A 82 -1.17 8.22 -12.90
C GLN A 82 0.15 8.61 -13.55
N VAL A 83 1.08 7.65 -13.67
CA VAL A 83 2.39 7.87 -14.29
C VAL A 83 2.35 7.65 -15.81
N GLY A 84 1.34 7.01 -16.38
CA GLY A 84 1.25 6.71 -17.81
C GLY A 84 1.33 7.95 -18.71
N PRO A 85 0.44 8.96 -18.55
CA PRO A 85 0.51 10.20 -19.32
C PRO A 85 1.77 11.03 -19.00
N GLY A 86 2.22 11.02 -17.74
CA GLY A 86 3.42 11.71 -17.27
C GLY A 86 4.70 11.12 -17.86
N PHE A 87 4.76 9.80 -18.03
CA PHE A 87 5.88 9.09 -18.64
C PHE A 87 5.99 9.42 -20.12
N PHE A 88 4.90 9.37 -20.88
CA PHE A 88 4.93 9.71 -22.32
C PHE A 88 5.28 11.18 -22.57
N SER A 89 4.77 12.10 -21.76
CA SER A 89 5.10 13.53 -21.89
C SER A 89 6.55 13.83 -21.50
N SER A 90 7.05 13.22 -20.42
CA SER A 90 8.44 13.37 -19.97
C SER A 90 9.43 12.68 -20.91
N PHE A 91 9.10 11.50 -21.43
CA PHE A 91 9.93 10.79 -22.39
C PHE A 91 10.06 11.56 -23.71
N LYS A 92 8.96 12.14 -24.22
CA LYS A 92 8.97 12.90 -25.47
C LYS A 92 9.72 14.23 -25.37
N LYS A 93 9.60 14.96 -24.26
CA LYS A 93 10.26 16.26 -24.09
C LYS A 93 11.68 16.12 -23.55
N GLU A 94 11.85 15.51 -22.39
CA GLU A 94 13.14 15.44 -21.69
C GLU A 94 13.94 14.21 -22.13
N GLY A 95 13.29 13.06 -22.28
CA GLY A 95 13.96 11.80 -22.65
C GLY A 95 14.63 11.84 -24.02
N VAL A 96 13.96 12.38 -25.04
CA VAL A 96 14.53 12.51 -26.40
C VAL A 96 15.64 13.56 -26.43
N GLN A 97 15.44 14.73 -25.80
CA GLN A 97 16.48 15.77 -25.79
C GLN A 97 17.75 15.29 -25.07
N LEU A 98 17.63 14.64 -23.91
CA LEU A 98 18.77 14.14 -23.16
C LEU A 98 19.50 13.01 -23.90
N ASN A 99 18.77 12.10 -24.55
CA ASN A 99 19.40 11.05 -25.37
C ASN A 99 20.12 11.64 -26.59
N LEU A 100 19.56 12.65 -27.25
CA LEU A 100 20.22 13.31 -28.39
C LEU A 100 21.49 14.02 -27.95
N LEU A 101 21.45 14.74 -26.82
CA LEU A 101 22.62 15.41 -26.26
C LEU A 101 23.70 14.41 -25.84
N ALA A 102 23.32 13.33 -25.15
CA ALA A 102 24.24 12.25 -24.78
C ALA A 102 24.87 11.60 -26.03
N THR A 103 24.08 11.32 -27.06
CA THR A 103 24.58 10.77 -28.33
C THR A 103 25.54 11.76 -29.02
N GLY A 104 25.23 13.06 -29.02
CA GLY A 104 26.10 14.10 -29.57
C GLY A 104 27.44 14.19 -28.84
N ILE A 105 27.43 14.08 -27.50
CA ILE A 105 28.66 14.05 -26.69
C ILE A 105 29.51 12.82 -27.03
N VAL A 106 28.89 11.63 -27.16
CA VAL A 106 29.61 10.39 -27.49
C VAL A 106 30.19 10.39 -28.91
N VAL A 107 29.56 11.07 -29.87
CA VAL A 107 30.03 11.13 -31.26
C VAL A 107 31.08 12.24 -31.49
N LEU A 108 30.99 13.35 -30.75
CA LEU A 108 31.89 14.52 -30.91
C LEU A 108 33.10 14.51 -29.96
N GLY A 109 33.05 13.75 -28.87
CA GLY A 109 34.19 13.51 -27.96
C GLY A 109 35.07 12.36 -28.46
#